data_AF-A0A7V7X0V0-F1
#
_entry.id   AF-A0A7V7X0V0-F1
#
_cell.length_a   1.000
_cell.length_b   1.000
_cell.length_c   1.000
_cell.angle_alpha   90.00
_cell.angle_beta   90.00
_cell.angle_gamma   90.00
#
_symmetry.space_group_name_H-M   'P 1'
#
loop_
_entity.id
_entity.type
_entity.pdbx_description
1 polymer ?
#
loop_
_entity_poly.entity_id
_entity_poly.type
_entity_poly.pdbx_seq_one_letter_code
_entity_poly.pdbx_strand_id
1 'polypeptide(L)'
;MRPIQLVDEAVTDSAIRRLIFDGGENIDELLTLCRADITSGNKDRAKKHLANFEHVLQRVREVEEKDRLRAFQPPIRGDEIMALFDLPPGKKVGMLKKMIEEAILDGIIPNEYQAAYDYLMQRKDEILSSNKMPGVKN
;
A
#
# COMPACT_ATOMS: atom_id res chain seq x y z
N MET A 1 -22.75 10.59 -20.06
CA MET A 1 -21.42 10.33 -20.67
C MET A 1 -21.08 8.88 -20.35
N ARG A 2 -20.88 7.99 -21.33
CA ARG A 2 -20.55 6.59 -21.02
C ARG A 2 -19.03 6.45 -20.84
N PRO A 3 -18.52 5.88 -19.73
CA PRO A 3 -17.08 5.70 -19.50
C PRO A 3 -16.51 4.53 -20.31
N ILE A 4 -16.74 4.50 -21.63
CA ILE A 4 -16.29 3.43 -22.54
C ILE A 4 -14.87 3.70 -23.07
N GLN A 5 -14.25 4.84 -22.75
CA GLN A 5 -12.89 5.16 -23.23
C GLN A 5 -11.75 4.50 -22.44
N LEU A 6 -12.03 3.68 -21.43
CA LEU A 6 -11.00 2.85 -20.77
C LEU A 6 -10.64 1.58 -21.58
N VAL A 7 -11.17 1.45 -22.80
CA VAL A 7 -11.24 0.18 -23.55
C VAL A 7 -10.09 -0.01 -24.56
N ASP A 8 -9.13 0.93 -24.67
CA ASP A 8 -7.93 0.68 -25.49
C ASP A 8 -6.61 1.17 -24.86
N GLU A 9 -5.59 0.34 -25.07
CA GLU A 9 -4.15 0.42 -24.76
C GLU A 9 -3.73 0.98 -23.37
N ALA A 10 -3.35 0.03 -22.48
CA ALA A 10 -2.65 0.23 -21.22
C ALA A 10 -3.29 1.23 -20.25
N VAL A 11 -4.27 0.74 -19.47
CA VAL A 11 -4.84 1.49 -18.34
C VAL A 11 -3.75 1.74 -17.28
N THR A 12 -3.22 2.97 -17.27
CA THR A 12 -2.15 3.40 -16.37
C THR A 12 -2.65 3.57 -14.93
N ASP A 13 -1.75 3.40 -13.94
CA ASP A 13 -2.08 3.66 -12.53
C ASP A 13 -2.63 5.09 -12.33
N SER A 14 -2.12 6.08 -13.08
CA SER A 14 -2.58 7.47 -12.99
C SER A 14 -4.02 7.66 -13.46
N ALA A 15 -4.43 6.96 -14.52
CA ALA A 15 -5.82 6.99 -14.99
C ALA A 15 -6.76 6.33 -13.98
N ILE A 16 -6.32 5.21 -13.38
CA ILE A 16 -7.07 4.52 -12.32
C ILE A 16 -7.23 5.41 -11.08
N ARG A 17 -6.17 6.07 -10.60
CA ARG A 17 -6.26 7.00 -9.46
C ARG A 17 -7.25 8.12 -9.72
N ARG A 18 -7.26 8.68 -10.94
CA ARG A 18 -8.23 9.72 -11.32
C ARG A 18 -9.65 9.17 -11.29
N LEU A 19 -9.87 7.96 -11.82
CA LEU A 19 -11.18 7.30 -11.76
C LEU A 19 -11.65 7.10 -10.31
N ILE A 20 -10.80 6.59 -9.43
CA ILE A 20 -11.11 6.40 -8.00
C ILE A 20 -11.42 7.73 -7.34
N PHE A 21 -10.59 8.76 -7.58
CA PHE A 21 -10.79 10.09 -7.04
C PHE A 21 -12.10 10.73 -7.51
N ASP A 22 -12.40 10.65 -8.80
CA ASP A 22 -13.63 11.22 -9.39
C ASP A 22 -14.88 10.44 -8.92
N GLY A 23 -14.75 9.12 -8.69
CA GLY A 23 -15.82 8.26 -8.19
C GLY A 23 -16.06 8.38 -6.67
N GLY A 24 -15.04 8.78 -5.92
CA GLY A 24 -15.12 8.98 -4.47
C GLY A 24 -15.70 7.78 -3.73
N GLU A 25 -16.58 8.04 -2.76
CA GLU A 25 -17.27 7.00 -1.97
C GLU A 25 -18.22 6.14 -2.80
N ASN A 26 -18.64 6.61 -3.97
CA ASN A 26 -19.59 5.92 -4.85
C ASN A 26 -18.91 5.08 -5.95
N ILE A 27 -17.57 4.97 -5.96
CA ILE A 27 -16.85 4.26 -7.02
C ILE A 27 -17.35 2.82 -7.21
N ASP A 28 -17.62 2.10 -6.13
CA ASP A 28 -18.09 0.71 -6.18
C ASP A 28 -19.51 0.59 -6.77
N GLU A 29 -20.41 1.51 -6.41
CA GLU A 29 -21.77 1.57 -6.95
C GLU A 29 -21.75 1.93 -8.44
N LEU A 30 -20.93 2.90 -8.83
CA LEU A 30 -20.74 3.32 -10.21
C LEU A 30 -20.20 2.18 -11.08
N LEU A 31 -19.20 1.45 -10.60
CA LEU A 31 -18.66 0.28 -11.29
C LEU A 31 -19.70 -0.83 -11.40
N THR A 32 -20.48 -1.08 -10.35
CA THR A 32 -21.56 -2.07 -10.36
C THR A 32 -22.63 -1.74 -11.42
N LEU A 33 -23.05 -0.48 -11.48
CA LEU A 33 -23.99 -0.01 -12.50
C LEU A 33 -23.40 -0.14 -13.91
N CYS A 34 -22.15 0.27 -14.10
CA CYS A 34 -21.45 0.15 -15.38
C CYS A 34 -21.42 -1.29 -15.88
N ARG A 35 -21.20 -2.26 -14.98
CA ARG A 35 -21.20 -3.70 -15.30
C ARG A 35 -22.58 -4.17 -15.76
N ALA A 36 -23.64 -3.75 -15.06
CA ALA A 36 -25.02 -4.13 -15.37
C ALA A 36 -25.45 -3.58 -16.74
N ASP A 37 -24.96 -2.40 -17.12
CA ASP A 37 -25.24 -1.76 -18.41
C ASP A 37 -24.51 -2.43 -19.60
N ILE A 38 -23.58 -3.36 -19.37
CA ILE A 38 -22.93 -4.15 -20.43
C ILE A 38 -23.93 -5.16 -20.98
N THR A 39 -24.77 -4.68 -21.90
CA THR A 39 -25.70 -5.48 -22.68
C THR A 39 -25.45 -5.23 -24.16
N SER A 40 -25.62 -6.27 -24.99
CA SER A 40 -25.48 -6.14 -26.44
C SER A 40 -26.21 -7.29 -27.11
N GLY A 41 -26.93 -7.00 -28.21
CA GLY A 41 -27.51 -8.03 -29.08
C GLY A 41 -26.45 -8.92 -29.75
N ASN A 42 -25.21 -8.44 -29.85
CA ASN A 42 -24.06 -9.23 -30.26
C ASN A 42 -23.33 -9.78 -29.01
N LYS A 43 -23.35 -11.11 -28.86
CA LYS A 43 -22.77 -11.83 -27.72
C LYS A 43 -21.24 -11.69 -27.63
N ASP A 44 -20.54 -11.70 -28.76
CA ASP A 44 -19.07 -11.57 -28.78
C ASP A 44 -18.62 -10.18 -28.35
N ARG A 45 -19.36 -9.15 -28.78
CA ARG A 45 -19.12 -7.77 -28.34
C ARG A 45 -19.38 -7.60 -26.84
N ALA A 46 -20.46 -8.19 -26.32
CA ALA A 46 -20.74 -8.18 -24.89
C ALA A 46 -19.59 -8.84 -24.10
N LYS A 47 -19.14 -10.00 -24.56
CA LYS A 47 -18.05 -10.75 -23.94
C LYS A 47 -16.73 -9.97 -23.92
N LYS A 48 -16.38 -9.30 -25.03
CA LYS A 48 -15.17 -8.44 -25.10
C LYS A 48 -15.25 -7.28 -24.11
N HIS A 49 -16.38 -6.57 -24.07
CA HIS A 49 -16.55 -5.44 -23.15
C HIS A 49 -16.53 -5.87 -21.69
N LEU A 50 -17.16 -7.00 -21.37
CA LEU A 50 -17.12 -7.55 -20.02
C LEU A 50 -15.69 -7.92 -19.61
N ALA A 51 -14.93 -8.60 -20.48
CA ALA A 51 -13.54 -8.96 -20.19
C ALA A 51 -12.67 -7.72 -19.93
N ASN A 52 -12.84 -6.66 -20.73
CA ASN A 52 -12.12 -5.40 -20.54
C ASN A 52 -12.54 -4.69 -19.24
N PHE A 53 -13.83 -4.72 -18.90
CA PHE A 53 -14.33 -4.16 -17.66
C PHE A 53 -13.77 -4.87 -16.42
N GLU A 54 -13.75 -6.21 -16.44
CA GLU A 54 -13.15 -7.01 -15.36
C GLU A 54 -11.64 -6.73 -15.22
N HIS A 55 -10.93 -6.49 -16.32
CA HIS A 55 -9.54 -6.04 -16.27
C HIS A 55 -9.38 -4.67 -15.59
N VAL A 56 -10.26 -3.70 -15.88
CA VAL A 56 -10.28 -2.40 -15.19
C VAL A 56 -10.56 -2.58 -13.70
N LEU A 57 -11.54 -3.41 -13.31
CA LEU A 57 -11.84 -3.69 -11.90
C LEU A 57 -10.62 -4.25 -11.17
N GLN A 58 -9.90 -5.18 -11.79
CA GLN A 58 -8.70 -5.75 -11.21
C GLN A 58 -7.62 -4.68 -10.99
N ARG A 59 -7.43 -3.79 -11.98
CA ARG A 59 -6.48 -2.68 -11.90
C ARG A 59 -6.85 -1.65 -10.83
N VAL A 60 -8.15 -1.36 -10.63
CA VAL A 60 -8.64 -0.51 -9.54
C VAL A 60 -8.19 -1.07 -8.19
N ARG A 61 -8.49 -2.35 -7.92
CA ARG A 61 -8.12 -3.01 -6.66
C ARG A 61 -6.61 -3.00 -6.42
N GLU A 62 -5.82 -3.29 -7.44
CA GLU A 62 -4.35 -3.27 -7.34
C GLU A 62 -3.79 -1.89 -6.99
N VAL A 63 -4.31 -0.83 -7.62
CA VAL A 63 -3.85 0.54 -7.38
C VAL A 63 -4.29 1.01 -6.00
N GLU A 64 -5.52 0.74 -5.59
CA GLU A 64 -5.99 1.05 -4.24
C GLU A 64 -5.18 0.33 -3.18
N GLU A 65 -4.89 -0.96 -3.36
CA GLU A 65 -4.07 -1.72 -2.42
C GLU A 65 -2.65 -1.16 -2.35
N LYS A 66 -2.03 -0.91 -3.50
CA LYS A 66 -0.69 -0.31 -3.58
C LYS A 66 -0.64 1.06 -2.92
N ASP A 67 -1.67 1.88 -3.09
CA ASP A 67 -1.74 3.21 -2.49
C ASP A 67 -2.07 3.15 -1.00
N ARG A 68 -2.90 2.20 -0.54
CA ARG A 68 -3.08 1.89 0.90
C ARG A 68 -1.77 1.49 1.55
N LEU A 69 -1.00 0.58 0.92
CA LEU A 69 0.31 0.17 1.40
C LEU A 69 1.31 1.33 1.43
N ARG A 70 1.26 2.26 0.46
CA ARG A 70 2.10 3.47 0.48
C ARG A 70 1.70 4.48 1.54
N ALA A 71 0.40 4.60 1.82
CA ALA A 71 -0.13 5.48 2.86
C ALA A 71 0.06 4.90 4.26
N PHE A 72 0.33 3.60 4.37
CA PHE A 72 0.64 2.94 5.62
C PHE A 72 1.81 3.64 6.32
N GLN A 73 1.66 3.85 7.62
CA GLN A 73 2.71 4.40 8.47
C GLN A 73 2.90 3.47 9.67
N PRO A 74 4.14 3.07 9.99
CA PRO A 74 4.42 2.33 11.22
C PRO A 74 3.92 3.11 12.44
N PRO A 75 3.45 2.42 13.48
CA PRO A 75 2.87 3.08 14.66
C PRO A 75 3.94 3.71 15.56
N ILE A 76 5.23 3.50 15.28
CA ILE A 76 6.37 4.07 16.00
C ILE A 76 7.09 5.10 15.13
N ARG A 77 7.33 6.29 15.69
CA ARG A 77 8.02 7.35 14.97
C ARG A 77 9.54 7.19 15.00
N GLY A 78 10.21 7.85 14.06
CA GLY A 78 11.68 7.79 13.95
C GLY A 78 12.40 8.39 15.16
N ASP A 79 11.84 9.45 15.75
CA ASP A 79 12.32 10.08 16.98
C ASP A 79 12.28 9.16 18.20
N GLU A 80 11.25 8.34 18.30
CA GLU A 80 11.17 7.33 19.35
C GLU A 80 12.21 6.24 19.17
N ILE A 81 12.40 5.76 17.93
CA ILE A 81 13.46 4.78 17.61
C ILE A 81 14.84 5.36 17.97
N MET A 82 15.09 6.64 17.68
CA MET A 82 16.34 7.31 18.06
C MET A 82 16.54 7.30 19.58
N ALA A 83 15.51 7.64 20.35
CA ALA A 83 15.58 7.66 21.81
C ALA A 83 15.75 6.26 22.42
N LEU A 84 15.07 5.24 21.88
CA LEU A 84 15.09 3.87 22.42
C LEU A 84 16.42 3.14 22.22
N PHE A 85 17.11 3.46 21.13
CA PHE A 85 18.36 2.78 20.74
C PHE A 85 19.59 3.68 20.80
N ASP A 86 19.46 4.92 21.28
CA ASP A 86 20.51 5.95 21.29
C ASP A 86 21.17 6.10 19.91
N LEU A 87 20.33 6.21 18.87
CA LEU A 87 20.76 6.30 17.47
C LEU A 87 20.65 7.74 16.96
N PRO A 88 21.64 8.22 16.19
CA PRO A 88 21.50 9.49 15.47
C PRO A 88 20.51 9.35 14.30
N PRO A 89 19.93 10.48 13.82
CA PRO A 89 19.11 10.47 12.62
C PRO A 89 19.91 9.94 11.42
N GLY A 90 19.39 8.93 10.73
CA GLY A 90 20.08 8.34 9.61
C GLY A 90 19.45 7.06 9.07
N LYS A 91 20.19 6.38 8.19
CA LYS A 91 19.72 5.17 7.49
C LYS A 91 19.25 4.07 8.42
N LYS A 92 19.90 3.90 9.59
CA LYS A 92 19.53 2.87 10.58
C LYS A 92 18.11 3.04 11.11
N VAL A 93 17.70 4.28 11.42
CA VAL A 93 16.31 4.58 11.86
C VAL A 93 15.32 4.20 10.77
N GLY A 94 15.62 4.51 9.50
CA GLY A 94 14.81 4.11 8.36
C GLY A 94 14.71 2.59 8.19
N MET A 95 15.82 1.86 8.41
CA MET A 95 15.81 0.39 8.39
C MET A 95 14.92 -0.19 9.49
N LEU A 96 15.00 0.32 10.71
CA LEU A 96 14.15 -0.14 11.82
C LEU A 96 12.67 0.15 11.57
N LYS A 97 12.34 1.33 11.02
CA LYS A 97 10.97 1.63 10.57
C LYS A 97 10.49 0.63 9.52
N LYS A 98 11.34 0.30 8.55
CA LYS A 98 11.02 -0.66 7.49
C LYS A 98 10.83 -2.08 8.05
N MET A 99 11.62 -2.49 9.02
CA MET A 99 11.46 -3.79 9.68
C MET A 99 10.11 -3.92 10.39
N ILE A 100 9.63 -2.84 11.03
CA ILE A 100 8.30 -2.81 11.65
C ILE A 100 7.22 -2.87 10.57
N GLU A 101 7.37 -2.08 9.51
CA GLU A 101 6.45 -2.05 8.37
C GLU A 101 6.29 -3.45 7.76
N GLU A 102 7.39 -4.10 7.41
CA GLU A 102 7.42 -5.46 6.86
C GLU A 102 6.78 -6.46 7.84
N ALA A 103 7.10 -6.38 9.13
CA ALA A 103 6.51 -7.28 10.14
C ALA A 103 4.99 -7.12 10.29
N ILE A 104 4.46 -5.90 10.13
CA ILE A 104 3.02 -5.66 10.15
C ILE A 104 2.36 -6.18 8.88
N LEU A 105 2.96 -5.91 7.72
CA LEU A 105 2.44 -6.35 6.42
C LEU A 105 2.46 -7.88 6.26
N ASP A 106 3.47 -8.55 6.82
CA ASP A 106 3.58 -10.01 6.86
C ASP A 106 2.69 -10.65 7.95
N GLY A 107 1.97 -9.83 8.74
CA GLY A 107 1.06 -10.30 9.79
C GLY A 107 1.78 -10.88 11.02
N ILE A 108 3.06 -10.59 11.20
CA ILE A 108 3.86 -11.03 12.36
C ILE A 108 3.43 -10.28 13.61
N ILE A 109 3.11 -8.99 13.48
CA ILE A 109 2.60 -8.14 14.57
C ILE A 109 1.42 -7.28 14.08
N PRO A 110 0.47 -6.92 14.97
CA PRO A 110 -0.57 -5.96 14.62
C PRO A 110 -0.01 -4.55 14.42
N ASN A 111 -0.76 -3.70 13.70
CA ASN A 111 -0.44 -2.27 13.54
C ASN A 111 -0.75 -1.47 14.81
N GLU A 112 -0.06 -1.81 15.89
CA GLU A 112 -0.24 -1.23 17.21
C GLU A 112 1.11 -0.82 17.78
N TYR A 113 1.11 0.29 18.53
CA TYR A 113 2.31 0.83 19.15
C TYR A 113 3.05 -0.21 19.99
N GLN A 114 2.32 -0.85 20.92
CA GLN A 114 2.92 -1.79 21.88
C GLN A 114 3.54 -3.00 21.18
N ALA A 115 2.85 -3.57 20.18
CA ALA A 115 3.36 -4.71 19.44
C ALA A 115 4.61 -4.36 18.63
N ALA A 116 4.64 -3.20 17.98
CA ALA A 116 5.83 -2.71 17.30
C ALA A 116 7.00 -2.45 18.26
N TYR A 117 6.70 -1.95 19.46
CA TYR A 117 7.69 -1.67 20.48
C TYR A 117 8.33 -2.96 20.99
N ASP A 118 7.49 -3.94 21.35
CA ASP A 118 7.92 -5.25 21.83
C ASP A 118 8.73 -5.98 20.75
N TYR A 119 8.31 -5.88 19.49
CA TYR A 119 9.03 -6.44 18.34
C TYR A 119 10.45 -5.90 18.19
N LEU A 120 10.63 -4.58 18.36
CA LEU A 120 11.94 -3.92 18.36
C LEU A 120 12.77 -4.33 19.58
N MET A 121 12.16 -4.39 20.76
CA MET A 121 12.87 -4.74 22.00
C MET A 121 13.35 -6.19 22.02
N GLN A 122 12.58 -7.13 21.46
CA GLN A 122 13.00 -8.53 21.30
C GLN A 122 14.25 -8.67 20.43
N ARG A 123 14.44 -7.76 19.47
CA ARG A 123 15.58 -7.74 18.55
C ARG A 123 16.66 -6.74 18.99
N LYS A 124 16.55 -6.18 20.18
CA LYS A 124 17.45 -5.12 20.66
C LYS A 124 18.91 -5.54 20.61
N ASP A 125 19.23 -6.75 21.05
CA ASP A 125 20.60 -7.25 21.06
C ASP A 125 21.16 -7.44 19.63
N GLU A 126 20.33 -7.84 18.67
CA GLU A 126 20.70 -7.95 17.24
C GLU A 126 20.92 -6.56 16.60
N ILE A 127 20.03 -5.62 16.91
CA ILE A 127 20.10 -4.23 16.44
C ILE A 127 21.34 -3.51 17.00
N LEU A 128 21.64 -3.70 18.30
CA LEU A 128 22.79 -3.09 18.97
C LEU A 128 24.11 -3.81 18.70
N SER A 129 24.11 -5.13 18.44
CA SER A 129 25.33 -5.84 18.01
C SER A 129 25.78 -5.43 16.61
N SER A 130 24.83 -5.08 15.73
CA SER A 130 25.08 -4.37 14.47
C SER A 130 25.64 -2.93 14.67
N ASN A 131 25.83 -2.48 15.92
CA ASN A 131 26.32 -1.16 16.32
C ASN A 131 27.72 -1.15 16.97
N LYS A 132 28.38 -2.29 17.22
CA LYS A 132 29.82 -2.34 17.56
C LYS A 132 30.61 -2.29 16.23
N MET A 133 31.48 -1.36 15.83
CA MET A 133 32.29 -0.21 16.33
C MET A 133 32.59 0.72 15.09
N PRO A 134 33.31 1.87 15.13
CA PRO A 134 33.99 2.56 16.24
C PRO A 134 33.52 4.02 16.46
N GLY A 135 33.66 4.53 17.68
CA GLY A 135 33.42 5.95 17.94
C GLY A 135 33.39 6.39 19.41
N VAL A 136 34.14 5.74 20.30
CA VAL A 136 34.54 6.41 21.55
C VAL A 136 35.52 7.51 21.15
N LYS A 137 35.09 8.77 21.22
CA LYS A 137 35.99 9.89 21.41
C LYS A 137 35.40 10.78 22.50
N ASN A 138 36.09 10.68 23.65
CA ASN A 138 36.19 11.55 24.82
C ASN A 138 35.14 12.64 25.00
#